data_AF-A0A6C0ENL7-F1
#
_entry.id   AF-A0A6C0ENL7-F1
#
_cell.length_a   1.000
_cell.length_b   1.000
_cell.length_c   1.000
_cell.angle_alpha   90.00
_cell.angle_beta   90.00
_cell.angle_gamma   90.00
#
_symmetry.space_group_name_H-M   'P 1'
#
loop_
_entity.id
_entity.type
_entity.pdbx_description
1 polymer ?
#
loop_
_entity_poly.entity_id
_entity_poly.type
_entity_poly.pdbx_seq_one_letter_code
_entity_poly.pdbx_strand_id
1 'polypeptide(L)'
;MLFVLSEIHKYREFCESFRNTHEGLTFLDLSKVQSNQLANEVDSVVGHHTNCCVFLGYLEPGWMLDPTHQTRMRKLFRKFPVAMVTNFVESIPFSWKNEIDTFYTDSHVNKNGSPDTLNNGSSIQDQSEL
;
A
#
# COMPACT_ATOMS: atom_id res chain seq x y z
N MET A 1 -3.16 1.45 -8.42
CA MET A 1 -1.74 1.71 -8.13
C MET A 1 -1.60 2.00 -6.64
N LEU A 2 -1.06 1.03 -5.91
CA LEU A 2 -0.75 1.14 -4.48
C LEU A 2 0.78 1.23 -4.31
N PHE A 3 1.23 2.24 -3.58
CA PHE A 3 2.63 2.49 -3.24
C PHE A 3 2.81 2.13 -1.76
N VAL A 4 3.77 1.28 -1.45
CA VAL A 4 3.94 0.75 -0.09
C VAL A 4 5.37 0.99 0.37
N LEU A 5 5.53 1.57 1.55
CA LEU A 5 6.81 1.70 2.23
C LEU A 5 6.86 0.75 3.44
N SER A 6 7.91 -0.07 3.53
CA SER A 6 8.09 -1.00 4.66
C SER A 6 8.70 -0.37 5.92
N GLU A 7 9.13 0.88 5.83
CA GLU A 7 10.00 1.54 6.83
C GLU A 7 9.32 2.72 7.50
N ILE A 8 8.78 2.50 8.70
CA ILE A 8 8.05 3.55 9.43
C ILE A 8 8.88 4.81 9.74
N HIS A 9 10.20 4.69 9.85
CA HIS A 9 11.06 5.84 10.16
C HIS A 9 11.19 6.84 9.00
N LYS A 10 10.99 6.38 7.74
CA LYS A 10 10.96 7.23 6.53
C LYS A 10 9.57 7.76 6.18
N TYR A 11 8.61 7.62 7.11
CA TYR A 11 7.20 7.99 6.88
C TYR A 11 7.00 9.39 6.29
N ARG A 12 7.67 10.41 6.86
CA ARG A 12 7.50 11.81 6.42
C ARG A 12 8.10 12.03 5.04
N GLU A 13 9.32 11.56 4.84
CA GLU A 13 10.02 11.65 3.56
C GLU A 13 9.21 10.96 2.45
N PHE A 14 8.62 9.81 2.74
CA PHE A 14 7.78 9.09 1.80
C PHE A 14 6.48 9.82 1.48
N CYS A 15 5.81 10.39 2.48
CA CYS A 15 4.61 11.21 2.27
C CYS A 15 4.92 12.41 1.34
N GLU A 16 6.01 13.13 1.62
CA GLU A 16 6.44 14.27 0.81
C GLU A 16 6.84 13.85 -0.61
N SER A 17 7.63 12.78 -0.74
CA SER A 17 8.03 12.22 -2.03
C SER A 17 6.84 11.77 -2.86
N PHE A 18 5.89 11.06 -2.27
CA PHE A 18 4.67 10.62 -2.94
C PHE A 18 3.82 11.79 -3.42
N ARG A 19 3.68 12.83 -2.59
CA ARG A 19 2.98 14.07 -2.95
C ARG A 19 3.66 14.77 -4.13
N ASN A 20 4.99 14.90 -4.09
CA ASN A 20 5.76 15.58 -5.14
C ASN A 20 5.73 14.80 -6.47
N THR A 21 5.75 13.45 -6.41
CA THR A 21 5.70 12.59 -7.61
C THR A 21 4.34 12.68 -8.32
N HIS A 22 3.29 13.06 -7.59
CA HIS A 22 1.94 13.20 -8.11
C HIS A 22 1.52 14.68 -8.18
N GLU A 23 2.46 15.57 -8.50
CA GLU A 23 2.18 16.99 -8.71
C GLU A 23 1.06 17.19 -9.75
N GLY A 24 0.15 18.12 -9.48
CA GLY A 24 -1.04 18.36 -10.31
C GLY A 24 -2.28 17.54 -9.91
N LEU A 25 -2.15 16.55 -9.02
CA LEU A 25 -3.28 15.87 -8.40
C LEU A 25 -3.67 16.53 -7.08
N THR A 26 -4.96 16.48 -6.72
CA THR A 26 -5.37 16.83 -5.36
C THR A 26 -4.83 15.81 -4.38
N PHE A 27 -3.96 16.25 -3.45
CA PHE A 27 -3.41 15.40 -2.41
C PHE A 27 -4.36 15.30 -1.23
N LEU A 28 -4.79 14.07 -0.90
CA LEU A 28 -5.66 13.78 0.23
C LEU A 28 -4.92 12.95 1.28
N ASP A 29 -4.71 13.53 2.46
CA ASP A 29 -4.06 12.86 3.58
C ASP A 29 -5.10 12.27 4.54
N LEU A 30 -5.22 10.95 4.54
CA LEU A 30 -6.10 10.18 5.41
C LEU A 30 -5.34 9.55 6.59
N SER A 31 -4.07 9.88 6.81
CA SER A 31 -3.24 9.26 7.86
C SER A 31 -3.74 9.44 9.29
N LYS A 32 -4.64 10.40 9.51
CA LYS A 32 -5.26 10.67 10.82
C LYS A 32 -6.68 10.13 10.95
N VAL A 33 -7.21 9.52 9.89
CA VAL A 33 -8.53 8.90 9.90
C VAL A 33 -8.45 7.60 10.70
N GLN A 34 -9.39 7.41 11.63
CA GLN A 34 -9.45 6.19 12.42
C GLN A 34 -9.77 4.99 11.51
N SER A 35 -9.13 3.84 11.76
CA SER A 35 -9.25 2.66 10.90
C SER A 35 -10.68 2.17 10.70
N ASN A 36 -11.54 2.33 11.72
CA ASN A 36 -12.97 1.98 11.66
C ASN A 36 -13.79 2.92 10.75
N GLN A 37 -13.32 4.14 10.48
CA GLN A 37 -13.95 5.11 9.58
C GLN A 37 -13.27 5.16 8.22
N LEU A 38 -12.06 4.61 8.09
CA LEU A 38 -11.25 4.71 6.88
C LEU A 38 -12.01 4.21 5.64
N ALA A 39 -12.74 3.10 5.73
CA ALA A 39 -13.51 2.59 4.60
C ALA A 39 -14.63 3.53 4.13
N ASN A 40 -15.21 4.31 5.04
CA ASN A 40 -16.25 5.29 4.71
C ASN A 40 -15.64 6.50 4.03
N GLU A 41 -14.53 7.03 4.55
CA GLU A 41 -13.78 8.12 3.90
C GLU A 41 -13.30 7.70 2.50
N VAL A 42 -12.81 6.48 2.37
CA VAL A 42 -12.40 5.91 1.08
C VAL A 42 -13.54 5.88 0.07
N ASP A 43 -14.73 5.43 0.47
CA ASP A 43 -15.89 5.41 -0.41
C ASP A 43 -16.33 6.83 -0.81
N SER A 44 -16.27 7.80 0.12
CA SER A 44 -16.51 9.21 -0.18
C SER A 44 -15.50 9.76 -1.20
N VAL A 45 -14.21 9.46 -1.02
CA VAL A 45 -13.17 9.87 -1.97
C VAL A 45 -13.43 9.28 -3.36
N VAL A 46 -13.72 7.98 -3.43
CA VAL A 46 -14.06 7.31 -4.69
C VAL A 46 -15.31 7.89 -5.34
N GLY A 47 -16.32 8.25 -4.57
CA GLY A 47 -17.59 8.80 -5.08
C GLY A 47 -17.50 10.23 -5.58
N HIS A 48 -16.70 11.09 -4.94
CA HIS A 48 -16.73 12.54 -5.17
C HIS A 48 -15.51 13.08 -5.93
N HIS A 49 -14.36 12.44 -5.83
CA HIS A 49 -13.16 12.91 -6.51
C HIS A 49 -13.02 12.27 -7.90
N THR A 50 -12.46 13.04 -8.82
CA THR A 50 -12.14 12.60 -10.19
C THR A 50 -10.64 12.55 -10.44
N ASN A 51 -9.86 13.43 -9.78
CA ASN A 51 -8.42 13.55 -10.00
C ASN A 51 -7.67 13.82 -8.68
N CYS A 52 -7.28 12.76 -7.97
CA CYS A 52 -6.60 12.88 -6.67
C CYS A 52 -5.57 11.77 -6.46
N CYS A 53 -4.67 11.97 -5.51
CA CYS A 53 -3.82 10.95 -4.92
C CYS A 53 -4.06 10.90 -3.41
N VAL A 54 -3.96 9.71 -2.82
CA VAL A 54 -4.37 9.49 -1.43
C VAL A 54 -3.22 8.91 -0.62
N PHE A 55 -2.95 9.49 0.54
CA PHE A 55 -2.00 8.95 1.51
C PHE A 55 -2.77 8.38 2.70
N LEU A 56 -2.70 7.07 2.90
CA LEU A 56 -3.37 6.38 4.00
C LEU A 56 -2.58 6.45 5.31
N GLY A 57 -1.31 6.86 5.25
CA GLY A 57 -0.42 6.83 6.41
C GLY A 57 -0.04 5.41 6.82
N TYR A 58 0.15 5.20 8.12
CA TYR A 58 0.51 3.91 8.67
C TYR A 58 -0.73 3.01 8.76
N LEU A 59 -0.66 1.86 8.12
CA LEU A 59 -1.76 0.91 8.07
C LEU A 59 -1.24 -0.52 8.03
N GLU A 60 -1.77 -1.35 8.92
CA GLU A 60 -1.58 -2.79 8.92
C GLU A 60 -2.92 -3.46 8.59
N PRO A 61 -3.25 -3.70 7.32
CA PRO A 61 -4.63 -4.02 6.95
C PRO A 61 -5.12 -5.32 7.58
N GLY A 62 -4.22 -6.30 7.78
CA GLY A 62 -4.53 -7.57 8.44
C GLY A 62 -4.91 -7.46 9.92
N TRP A 63 -4.54 -6.38 10.60
CA TRP A 63 -4.89 -6.15 12.02
C TRP A 63 -5.81 -4.95 12.24
N MET A 64 -5.73 -3.93 11.39
CA MET A 64 -6.43 -2.65 11.56
C MET A 64 -7.76 -2.58 10.81
N LEU A 65 -8.01 -3.47 9.85
CA LEU A 65 -9.21 -3.45 9.01
C LEU A 65 -9.96 -4.78 9.03
N ASP A 66 -11.28 -4.69 9.14
CA ASP A 66 -12.18 -5.81 8.92
C ASP A 66 -12.12 -6.30 7.44
N PRO A 67 -12.37 -7.59 7.17
CA PRO A 67 -12.34 -8.13 5.80
C PRO A 67 -13.25 -7.36 4.81
N THR A 68 -14.40 -6.88 5.29
CA THR A 68 -15.32 -6.05 4.49
C THR A 68 -14.70 -4.69 4.13
N HIS A 69 -14.00 -4.06 5.08
CA HIS A 69 -13.28 -2.81 4.84
C HIS A 69 -12.12 -3.01 3.86
N GLN A 70 -11.36 -4.09 4.02
CA GLN A 70 -10.29 -4.45 3.09
C GLN A 70 -10.80 -4.57 1.65
N THR A 71 -11.97 -5.19 1.47
CA THR A 71 -12.60 -5.34 0.15
C THR A 71 -13.02 -4.00 -0.45
N ARG A 72 -13.63 -3.12 0.35
CA ARG A 72 -14.08 -1.78 -0.10
C ARG A 72 -12.91 -0.91 -0.58
N MET A 73 -11.81 -0.94 0.17
CA MET A 73 -10.60 -0.15 -0.13
C MET A 73 -10.00 -0.41 -1.52
N ARG A 74 -10.19 -1.60 -2.09
CA ARG A 74 -9.67 -1.94 -3.44
C ARG A 74 -10.16 -1.00 -4.54
N LYS A 75 -11.36 -0.44 -4.38
CA LYS A 75 -11.92 0.53 -5.34
C LYS A 75 -11.05 1.78 -5.43
N LEU A 76 -10.44 2.19 -4.31
CA LEU A 76 -9.54 3.33 -4.25
C LEU A 76 -8.27 3.06 -5.05
N PHE A 77 -7.61 1.93 -4.80
CA PHE A 77 -6.35 1.58 -5.47
C PHE A 77 -6.52 1.50 -6.98
N ARG A 78 -7.67 1.04 -7.47
CA ARG A 78 -7.94 0.94 -8.91
C ARG A 78 -8.23 2.27 -9.57
N LYS A 79 -8.70 3.26 -8.80
CA LYS A 79 -9.11 4.57 -9.32
C LYS A 79 -8.02 5.64 -9.19
N PHE A 80 -7.25 5.60 -8.11
CA PHE A 80 -6.28 6.65 -7.78
C PHE A 80 -4.92 6.06 -7.41
N PRO A 81 -3.83 6.85 -7.53
CA PRO A 81 -2.60 6.57 -6.83
C PRO A 81 -2.83 6.63 -5.32
N VAL A 82 -2.44 5.57 -4.61
CA VAL A 82 -2.59 5.49 -3.16
C VAL A 82 -1.27 5.08 -2.54
N ALA A 83 -0.86 5.74 -1.47
CA ALA A 83 0.34 5.38 -0.71
C ALA A 83 0.00 5.00 0.72
N MET A 84 0.72 4.00 1.25
CA MET A 84 0.64 3.59 2.65
C MET A 84 2.00 3.16 3.20
N VAL A 85 2.13 3.18 4.51
CA VAL A 85 3.29 2.69 5.25
C VAL A 85 2.86 1.50 6.09
N THR A 86 3.62 0.42 6.07
CA THR A 86 3.37 -0.79 6.86
C THR A 86 4.72 -1.31 7.33
N ASN A 87 4.79 -1.80 8.56
CA ASN A 87 5.97 -2.49 9.07
C ASN A 87 5.90 -4.00 8.79
N PHE A 88 4.69 -4.54 8.54
CA PHE A 88 4.47 -5.96 8.34
C PHE A 88 3.82 -6.23 6.99
N VAL A 89 4.63 -6.42 5.97
CA VAL A 89 4.21 -6.69 4.59
C VAL A 89 3.28 -7.90 4.48
N GLU A 90 3.43 -8.87 5.39
CA GLU A 90 2.59 -10.07 5.43
C GLU A 90 1.20 -9.81 5.99
N SER A 91 0.98 -8.67 6.64
CA SER A 91 -0.34 -8.21 7.03
C SER A 91 -1.15 -7.69 5.82
N ILE A 92 -0.49 -7.43 4.68
CA ILE A 92 -1.17 -6.96 3.46
C ILE A 92 -1.96 -8.12 2.85
N PRO A 93 -3.28 -7.98 2.68
CA PRO A 93 -4.11 -9.01 2.06
C PRO A 93 -3.63 -9.32 0.64
N PHE A 94 -3.67 -10.59 0.25
CA PHE A 94 -3.26 -11.00 -1.11
C PHE A 94 -3.97 -10.19 -2.21
N SER A 95 -5.23 -9.83 -1.98
CA SER A 95 -6.02 -9.03 -2.91
C SER A 95 -5.50 -7.60 -3.11
N TRP A 96 -4.76 -7.06 -2.14
CA TRP A 96 -4.09 -5.76 -2.22
C TRP A 96 -2.68 -5.88 -2.79
N LYS A 97 -1.98 -6.99 -2.51
CA LYS A 97 -0.65 -7.27 -3.09
C LYS A 97 -0.68 -7.18 -4.63
N ASN A 98 -1.76 -7.63 -5.26
CA ASN A 98 -1.98 -7.52 -6.71
C ASN A 98 -2.22 -6.09 -7.23
N GLU A 99 -2.47 -5.13 -6.34
CA GLU A 99 -2.69 -3.71 -6.70
C GLU A 99 -1.45 -2.86 -6.40
N ILE A 100 -0.41 -3.46 -5.77
CA ILE A 100 0.88 -2.81 -5.49
C ILE A 100 1.58 -2.55 -6.81
N ASP A 101 1.84 -1.28 -7.06
CA ASP A 101 2.61 -0.81 -8.20
C ASP A 101 4.10 -0.72 -7.84
N THR A 102 4.40 -0.09 -6.69
CA THR A 102 5.76 0.12 -6.21
C THR A 102 5.87 -0.22 -4.72
N PHE A 103 6.90 -0.98 -4.37
CA PHE A 103 7.21 -1.36 -2.99
C PHE A 103 8.62 -0.86 -2.61
N TYR A 104 8.70 0.05 -1.64
CA TYR A 104 9.93 0.66 -1.15
C TYR A 104 10.46 -0.08 0.09
N THR A 105 11.72 -0.51 0.02
CA THR A 105 12.41 -1.22 1.11
C THR A 105 13.90 -0.88 1.14
N ASP A 106 14.49 -0.77 2.33
CA ASP A 106 15.90 -0.41 2.59
C ASP A 106 16.86 -1.48 2.11
N SER A 107 16.38 -2.73 2.13
CA SER A 107 17.17 -3.85 1.68
C SER A 107 17.09 -3.91 0.17
N HIS A 108 18.20 -3.62 -0.52
CA HIS A 108 18.38 -4.08 -1.88
C HIS A 108 17.99 -5.56 -1.93
N VAL A 109 16.81 -5.85 -2.48
CA VAL A 109 16.30 -7.22 -2.61
C VAL A 109 17.33 -8.08 -3.36
N ASN A 110 18.10 -7.44 -4.24
CA ASN A 110 19.22 -8.02 -4.97
C ASN A 110 20.49 -7.17 -4.80
N LYS A 111 21.27 -7.38 -3.73
CA LYS A 111 22.61 -6.75 -3.63
C LYS A 111 23.57 -7.18 -4.75
N ASN A 112 23.33 -8.34 -5.37
CA ASN A 112 24.23 -8.96 -6.37
C ASN A 112 23.55 -9.43 -7.68
N GLY A 113 22.28 -9.11 -7.92
CA GLY A 113 21.53 -9.71 -9.05
C GLY A 113 21.31 -11.23 -8.92
N SER A 114 21.56 -11.80 -7.73
CA SER A 114 21.25 -13.20 -7.41
C SER A 114 19.72 -13.37 -7.43
N PRO A 115 19.17 -14.37 -8.11
CA PRO A 115 17.74 -14.65 -8.13
C PRO A 115 17.27 -15.32 -6.83
N ASP A 116 17.78 -14.87 -5.68
CA ASP A 116 17.36 -15.42 -4.40
C ASP A 116 15.91 -15.02 -4.17
N THR A 117 15.01 -15.97 -4.40
CA THR A 117 13.59 -15.85 -4.10
C THR A 117 13.44 -15.49 -2.63
N LEU A 118 13.01 -14.26 -2.36
CA LEU A 118 12.44 -13.91 -1.07
C LEU A 118 11.32 -14.91 -0.76
N ASN A 119 11.50 -15.70 0.29
CA ASN A 119 10.50 -16.64 0.76
C ASN A 119 9.25 -15.85 1.15
N ASN A 120 8.26 -15.83 0.25
CA ASN A 120 6.99 -15.12 0.36
C ASN A 120 5.91 -15.96 1.08
N GLY A 121 6.32 -17.03 1.76
CA GLY A 121 5.41 -17.96 2.41
C GLY A 121 4.60 -18.84 1.45
N SER A 122 4.96 -18.91 0.16
CA SER A 122 4.39 -19.89 -0.77
C SER A 122 4.80 -21.31 -0.40
N SER A 123 4.05 -22.30 -0.90
CA SER A 123 4.37 -23.70 -0.66
C SER A 123 5.74 -24.05 -1.27
N ILE A 124 6.52 -24.90 -0.58
CA ILE A 124 7.84 -25.36 -1.06
C ILE A 124 7.71 -26.04 -2.45
N GLN A 125 6.54 -26.56 -2.77
CA GLN A 125 6.24 -27.19 -4.05
C GLN A 125 6.32 -26.23 -5.24
N ASP A 126 6.01 -24.94 -5.05
CA ASP A 126 6.13 -23.91 -6.10
C ASP A 126 7.60 -23.50 -6.38
N GLN A 127 8.53 -23.86 -5.50
CA GLN A 127 9.97 -23.53 -5.66
C GLN A 127 10.73 -24.61 -6.45
N SER A 128 10.08 -25.73 -6.77
CA SER A 128 10.73 -26.90 -7.39
C SER A 128 10.63 -26.97 -8.93
N GLU A 129 10.07 -25.96 -9.59
CA GLU A 129 9.89 -25.93 -11.06
C GLU A 129 10.72 -24.85 -11.79
N LEU A 130 11.84 -24.38 -11.22
CA LEU A 130 12.82 -23.52 -11.91
C LEU A 130 14.23 -24.11 -11.91
#